data_AF-A0A6J0X6D6-F1
#
_entry.id   AF-A0A6J0X6D6-F1
#
_cell.length_a   1.000
_cell.length_b   1.000
_cell.length_c   1.000
_cell.angle_alpha   90.00
_cell.angle_beta   90.00
_cell.angle_gamma   90.00
#
_symmetry.space_group_name_H-M   'P 1'
#
loop_
_entity.id
_entity.type
_entity.pdbx_description
1 polymer ?
#
loop_
_entity_poly.entity_id
_entity_poly.type
_entity_poly.pdbx_seq_one_letter_code
_entity_poly.pdbx_strand_id
1 'polypeptide(L)'
;MNKLLCCALVFLDISIKWTTQETFPPKYLHYDPESSRQLMCDKCPPGTFLKQPCTGRRKTVCAPCPDHYYTDTWHTSDECLYCSPVCKELQYVKQECNRTHNRVCECEEGRYLELEFCLKHRSCPPGFGVLHPDMTLCEEAFFRFAVPTKLTPNWLSVLVDNLPGTKVNAESIERIKRRHNSREQTFQLLKLWKHQNKDQDMVKKIIQDINLCENTVRRHIGHMNLTFEQLLKLMESLPGKKVTTEDIEKTVKTCKSSEQLLKLLSLWRIKNGDQDTRKGLLHALKHLKTYHFPKTVTQSLKKTIRFLHSFTMYRLYRKLFLGMIGNQVHSLKISCL
;
A
#
# COMPACT_ATOMS: atom_id res chain seq x y z
N MET A 1 -21.12 5.26 -44.46
CA MET A 1 -21.85 5.87 -43.32
C MET A 1 -22.16 4.87 -42.18
N ASN A 2 -21.34 3.81 -41.97
CA ASN A 2 -21.66 2.73 -40.99
C ASN A 2 -20.53 2.38 -39.99
N LYS A 3 -19.44 3.17 -39.92
CA LYS A 3 -18.35 2.91 -38.94
C LYS A 3 -18.39 3.82 -37.71
N LEU A 4 -19.04 4.99 -37.79
CA LEU A 4 -19.16 5.90 -36.64
C LEU A 4 -20.25 5.47 -35.64
N LEU A 5 -21.33 4.83 -36.10
CA LEU A 5 -22.43 4.40 -35.21
C LEU A 5 -22.02 3.24 -34.27
N CYS A 6 -21.18 2.30 -34.72
CA CYS A 6 -20.69 1.21 -33.85
C CYS A 6 -19.83 1.72 -32.70
N CYS A 7 -19.00 2.74 -32.92
CA CYS A 7 -18.17 3.29 -31.84
C CYS A 7 -19.03 3.99 -30.77
N ALA A 8 -20.06 4.74 -31.17
CA ALA A 8 -20.93 5.46 -30.23
C ALA A 8 -21.73 4.53 -29.30
N LEU A 9 -22.16 3.36 -29.78
CA LEU A 9 -22.87 2.37 -28.96
C LEU A 9 -21.94 1.69 -27.94
N VAL A 10 -20.68 1.42 -28.31
CA VAL A 10 -19.68 0.86 -27.37
C VAL A 10 -19.31 1.86 -26.26
N PHE A 11 -19.28 3.17 -26.55
CA PHE A 11 -18.99 4.19 -25.53
C PHE A 11 -20.14 4.41 -24.53
N LEU A 12 -21.39 4.16 -24.92
CA LEU A 12 -22.55 4.23 -24.02
C LEU A 12 -22.60 3.03 -23.06
N ASP A 13 -22.24 1.82 -23.51
CA ASP A 13 -22.15 0.65 -22.62
C ASP A 13 -21.01 0.74 -21.58
N ILE A 14 -19.90 1.40 -21.94
CA ILE A 14 -18.77 1.62 -21.01
C ILE A 14 -19.10 2.70 -19.98
N SER A 15 -19.94 3.68 -20.34
CA SER A 15 -20.36 4.76 -19.44
C SER A 15 -21.42 4.31 -18.44
N ILE A 16 -22.31 3.38 -18.82
CA ILE A 16 -23.36 2.83 -17.93
C ILE A 16 -22.77 1.80 -16.95
N LYS A 17 -21.71 1.06 -17.32
CA LYS A 17 -21.03 0.11 -16.39
C LYS A 17 -20.23 0.76 -15.26
N TRP A 18 -20.02 2.08 -15.30
CA TRP A 18 -19.26 2.80 -14.27
C TRP A 18 -20.12 3.52 -13.22
N THR A 19 -21.44 3.39 -13.29
CA THR A 19 -22.35 4.02 -12.32
C THR A 19 -23.06 3.08 -11.35
N THR A 20 -22.90 1.76 -11.49
CA THR A 20 -23.35 0.80 -10.46
C THR A 20 -22.39 -0.38 -10.40
N GLN A 21 -21.33 -0.29 -9.60
CA GLN A 21 -20.73 -1.50 -9.05
C GLN A 21 -21.73 -2.06 -8.04
N GLU A 22 -22.72 -2.83 -8.51
CA GLU A 22 -23.51 -3.69 -7.64
C GLU A 22 -22.54 -4.70 -7.02
N THR A 23 -22.01 -4.37 -5.84
CA THR A 23 -21.24 -5.31 -5.03
C THR A 23 -22.22 -6.36 -4.53
N PHE A 24 -22.41 -7.42 -5.30
CA PHE A 24 -23.15 -8.59 -4.82
C PHE A 24 -22.53 -9.03 -3.48
N PRO A 25 -23.33 -9.16 -2.40
CA PRO A 25 -22.80 -9.53 -1.11
C PRO A 25 -22.11 -10.90 -1.21
N PRO A 26 -20.85 -11.03 -0.76
CA PRO A 26 -20.20 -12.32 -0.67
C PRO A 26 -21.01 -13.25 0.24
N LYS A 27 -21.03 -14.55 -0.07
CA LYS A 27 -21.81 -15.51 0.69
C LYS A 27 -20.95 -16.33 1.66
N TYR A 28 -21.60 -16.91 2.68
CA TYR A 28 -21.00 -17.86 3.61
C TYR A 28 -21.97 -19.01 3.89
N LEU A 29 -21.41 -20.16 4.27
CA LEU A 29 -22.17 -21.35 4.61
C LEU A 29 -22.64 -21.24 6.07
N HIS A 30 -23.93 -21.45 6.31
CA HIS A 30 -24.54 -21.41 7.64
C HIS A 30 -25.43 -22.64 7.83
N TYR A 31 -25.39 -23.24 9.03
CA TYR A 31 -26.32 -24.30 9.40
C TYR A 31 -27.57 -23.68 10.02
N ASP A 32 -28.72 -23.83 9.36
CA ASP A 32 -30.00 -23.36 9.85
C ASP A 32 -30.64 -24.43 10.75
N PRO A 33 -30.74 -24.18 12.08
CA PRO A 33 -31.33 -25.13 13.00
C PRO A 33 -32.83 -25.34 12.77
N GLU A 34 -33.55 -24.38 12.18
CA GLU A 34 -35.00 -24.50 11.94
C GLU A 34 -35.30 -25.51 10.82
N SER A 35 -34.49 -25.50 9.75
CA SER A 35 -34.66 -26.39 8.60
C SER A 35 -33.73 -27.61 8.61
N SER A 36 -32.80 -27.68 9.58
CA SER A 36 -31.76 -28.71 9.68
C SER A 36 -30.93 -28.86 8.39
N ARG A 37 -30.69 -27.75 7.69
CA ARG A 37 -29.98 -27.72 6.39
C ARG A 37 -28.84 -26.70 6.40
N GLN A 38 -27.85 -26.94 5.54
CA GLN A 38 -26.85 -25.93 5.22
C GLN A 38 -27.38 -24.96 4.16
N LEU A 39 -27.28 -23.67 4.44
CA LEU A 39 -27.73 -22.57 3.59
C LEU A 39 -26.56 -21.68 3.19
N MET A 40 -26.67 -21.07 2.01
CA MET A 40 -25.74 -20.05 1.53
C MET A 40 -26.30 -18.66 1.84
N CYS A 41 -25.83 -18.08 2.94
CA CYS A 41 -26.26 -16.78 3.46
C CYS A 41 -25.37 -15.65 2.95
N ASP A 42 -25.91 -14.44 2.86
CA ASP A 42 -25.15 -13.24 2.52
C ASP A 42 -24.33 -12.77 3.73
N LYS A 43 -23.09 -12.33 3.54
CA LYS A 43 -22.27 -11.69 4.59
C LYS A 43 -22.76 -10.28 4.88
N CYS A 44 -22.38 -9.76 6.04
CA CYS A 44 -22.65 -8.37 6.38
C CYS A 44 -21.58 -7.43 5.82
N PRO A 45 -21.98 -6.26 5.28
CA PRO A 45 -21.05 -5.28 4.73
C PRO A 45 -20.24 -4.55 5.83
N PRO A 46 -19.12 -3.91 5.47
CA PRO A 46 -18.43 -2.97 6.35
C PRO A 46 -19.40 -1.93 6.93
N GLY A 47 -19.25 -1.56 8.19
CA GLY A 47 -20.17 -0.65 8.88
C GLY A 47 -21.30 -1.32 9.64
N THR A 48 -21.41 -2.65 9.56
CA THR A 48 -22.50 -3.41 10.17
C THR A 48 -21.97 -4.61 10.97
N PHE A 49 -22.84 -5.27 11.73
CA PHE A 49 -22.62 -6.59 12.33
C PHE A 49 -23.79 -7.53 12.03
N LEU A 50 -23.54 -8.83 12.15
CA LEU A 50 -24.53 -9.87 11.93
C LEU A 50 -25.48 -9.95 13.12
N LYS A 51 -26.68 -9.41 12.97
CA LYS A 51 -27.70 -9.44 14.02
C LYS A 51 -28.45 -10.77 14.03
N GLN A 52 -28.78 -11.30 12.85
CA GLN A 52 -29.42 -12.61 12.69
C GLN A 52 -28.92 -13.29 11.42
N PRO A 53 -28.56 -14.58 11.48
CA PRO A 53 -28.19 -15.33 10.28
C PRO A 53 -29.41 -15.57 9.38
N CYS A 54 -29.16 -15.97 8.13
CA CYS A 54 -30.25 -16.31 7.21
C CYS A 54 -30.90 -17.65 7.58
N THR A 55 -32.20 -17.77 7.31
CA THR A 55 -32.94 -19.04 7.40
C THR A 55 -33.49 -19.40 6.03
N GLY A 56 -34.12 -20.58 5.88
CA GLY A 56 -34.73 -20.98 4.61
C GLY A 56 -35.75 -19.98 4.03
N ARG A 57 -36.27 -19.05 4.86
CA ARG A 57 -37.29 -18.05 4.48
C ARG A 57 -36.82 -16.60 4.62
N ARG A 58 -35.73 -16.32 5.36
CA ARG A 58 -35.29 -14.96 5.69
C ARG A 58 -33.83 -14.76 5.29
N LYS A 59 -33.52 -13.59 4.73
CA LYS A 59 -32.14 -13.18 4.43
C LYS A 59 -31.38 -12.84 5.72
N THR A 60 -30.05 -12.80 5.65
CA THR A 60 -29.19 -12.33 6.74
C THR A 60 -29.61 -10.91 7.15
N VAL A 61 -29.72 -10.66 8.45
CA VAL A 61 -30.02 -9.35 9.01
C VAL A 61 -28.75 -8.74 9.55
N CYS A 62 -28.35 -7.61 8.97
CA CYS A 62 -27.20 -6.83 9.39
C CYS A 62 -27.66 -5.52 10.03
N ALA A 63 -27.04 -5.14 11.16
CA ALA A 63 -27.34 -3.90 11.87
C ALA A 63 -26.10 -3.00 11.92
N PRO A 64 -26.26 -1.66 11.93
CA PRO A 64 -25.12 -0.74 11.93
C PRO A 64 -24.28 -0.90 13.20
N CYS A 65 -22.96 -0.72 13.09
CA CYS A 65 -22.09 -0.70 14.26
C CYS A 65 -22.49 0.43 15.24
N PRO A 66 -22.50 0.15 16.55
CA PRO A 66 -22.68 1.18 17.58
C PRO A 66 -21.60 2.26 17.51
N ASP A 67 -21.83 3.37 18.21
CA ASP A 67 -20.84 4.44 18.32
C ASP A 67 -19.55 3.91 18.97
N HIS A 68 -18.40 4.35 18.44
CA HIS A 68 -17.06 3.86 18.79
C HIS A 68 -16.74 2.42 18.35
N TYR A 69 -17.52 1.83 17.44
CA TYR A 69 -17.24 0.52 16.86
C TYR A 69 -17.24 0.56 15.32
N TYR A 70 -16.50 -0.38 14.71
CA TYR A 70 -16.35 -0.46 13.27
C TYR A 70 -16.22 -1.88 12.73
N THR A 71 -16.49 -2.04 11.43
CA THR A 71 -16.10 -3.21 10.61
C THR A 71 -15.67 -2.71 9.23
N ASP A 72 -14.53 -3.16 8.73
CA ASP A 72 -13.89 -2.62 7.51
C ASP A 72 -14.00 -3.55 6.29
N THR A 73 -14.51 -4.76 6.48
CA THR A 73 -14.58 -5.81 5.47
C THR A 73 -15.90 -6.59 5.58
N TRP A 74 -16.27 -7.32 4.51
CA TRP A 74 -17.43 -8.22 4.52
C TRP A 74 -17.19 -9.39 5.48
N HIS A 75 -18.07 -9.56 6.46
CA HIS A 75 -17.82 -10.47 7.58
C HIS A 75 -19.11 -11.16 8.07
N THR A 76 -18.95 -12.06 9.02
CA THR A 76 -20.03 -12.85 9.64
C THR A 76 -20.01 -12.75 11.17
N SER A 77 -19.32 -11.73 11.69
CA SER A 77 -19.23 -11.47 13.13
C SER A 77 -20.53 -10.84 13.61
N ASP A 78 -21.03 -11.32 14.74
CA ASP A 78 -22.14 -10.74 15.50
C ASP A 78 -21.71 -9.53 16.34
N GLU A 79 -20.41 -9.27 16.44
CA GLU A 79 -19.86 -8.09 17.10
C GLU A 79 -19.06 -7.20 16.13
N CYS A 80 -19.12 -5.88 16.34
CA CYS A 80 -18.21 -4.92 15.71
C CYS A 80 -16.91 -4.76 16.53
N LEU A 81 -15.85 -4.24 15.90
CA LEU A 81 -14.58 -4.00 16.57
C LEU A 81 -14.57 -2.65 17.28
N TYR A 82 -14.14 -2.62 18.54
CA TYR A 82 -14.01 -1.36 19.28
C TYR A 82 -12.88 -0.49 18.71
N CYS A 83 -13.14 0.82 18.58
CA CYS A 83 -12.18 1.78 18.05
C CYS A 83 -11.02 2.02 19.02
N SER A 84 -9.87 1.44 18.69
CA SER A 84 -8.68 1.37 19.54
C SER A 84 -7.39 1.37 18.72
N PRO A 85 -6.30 2.00 19.18
CA PRO A 85 -6.12 2.67 20.48
C PRO A 85 -6.60 4.13 20.51
N VAL A 86 -6.69 4.69 21.71
CA VAL A 86 -6.73 6.16 21.89
C VAL A 86 -5.36 6.73 21.55
N CYS A 87 -5.33 7.89 20.88
CA CYS A 87 -4.07 8.54 20.57
C CYS A 87 -3.38 8.99 21.86
N LYS A 88 -2.09 8.67 21.97
CA LYS A 88 -1.27 8.96 23.14
C LYS A 88 -0.68 10.37 23.05
N GLU A 89 0.10 10.75 24.07
CA GLU A 89 0.88 11.99 24.03
C GLU A 89 1.75 12.07 22.77
N LEU A 90 1.83 13.28 22.21
CA LEU A 90 2.59 13.57 20.99
C LEU A 90 2.10 12.81 19.74
N GLN A 91 0.84 12.35 19.77
CA GLN A 91 0.13 11.83 18.61
C GLN A 91 -1.07 12.72 18.29
N TYR A 92 -1.38 12.83 17.01
CA TYR A 92 -2.62 13.42 16.53
C TYR A 92 -3.50 12.37 15.83
N VAL A 93 -4.80 12.64 15.78
CA VAL A 93 -5.74 11.80 15.04
C VAL A 93 -5.59 12.10 13.55
N LYS A 94 -4.97 11.18 12.81
CA LYS A 94 -4.84 11.26 11.35
C LYS A 94 -6.16 10.91 10.66
N GLN A 95 -6.88 9.95 11.23
CA GLN A 95 -8.17 9.48 10.75
C GLN A 95 -9.05 9.17 11.95
N GLU A 96 -10.24 9.77 11.98
CA GLU A 96 -11.22 9.49 13.02
C GLU A 96 -11.78 8.07 12.91
N CYS A 97 -12.30 7.56 14.01
CA CYS A 97 -13.08 6.32 13.99
C CYS A 97 -14.46 6.59 13.38
N ASN A 98 -14.94 5.68 12.53
CA ASN A 98 -16.34 5.63 12.14
C ASN A 98 -16.79 4.17 11.98
N ARG A 99 -18.03 3.94 11.55
CA ARG A 99 -18.57 2.57 11.42
C ARG A 99 -17.77 1.68 10.45
N THR A 100 -17.10 2.24 9.45
CA THR A 100 -16.40 1.47 8.41
C THR A 100 -14.88 1.41 8.60
N HIS A 101 -14.30 2.17 9.53
CA HIS A 101 -12.87 2.16 9.77
C HIS A 101 -12.49 2.61 11.18
N ASN A 102 -11.36 2.08 11.64
CA ASN A 102 -10.77 2.44 12.92
C ASN A 102 -10.20 3.86 12.94
N ARG A 103 -9.96 4.36 14.16
CA ARG A 103 -9.10 5.50 14.41
C ARG A 103 -7.65 5.17 14.04
N VAL A 104 -6.96 6.12 13.40
CA VAL A 104 -5.53 6.04 13.13
C VAL A 104 -4.81 7.22 13.78
N CYS A 105 -3.85 6.90 14.65
CA CYS A 105 -2.99 7.87 15.33
C CYS A 105 -1.62 7.92 14.68
N GLU A 106 -1.07 9.13 14.54
CA GLU A 106 0.25 9.38 13.96
C GLU A 106 1.05 10.29 14.90
N CYS A 107 2.37 10.04 15.02
CA CYS A 107 3.24 10.91 15.83
C CYS A 107 3.37 12.28 15.19
N GLU A 108 3.55 13.31 16.02
CA GLU A 108 3.90 14.66 15.57
C GLU A 108 5.17 14.66 14.69
N GLU A 109 5.31 15.71 13.88
CA GLU A 109 6.44 15.84 12.97
C GLU A 109 7.79 15.76 13.71
N GLY A 110 8.76 15.07 13.11
CA GLY A 110 10.09 14.90 13.71
C GLY A 110 10.17 13.77 14.74
N ARG A 111 9.09 12.99 14.91
CA ARG A 111 9.05 11.83 15.79
C ARG A 111 8.62 10.55 15.06
N TYR A 112 8.93 9.42 15.66
CA TYR A 112 8.49 8.10 15.23
C TYR A 112 7.99 7.30 16.44
N LEU A 113 7.07 6.36 16.19
CA LEU A 113 6.53 5.52 17.25
C LEU A 113 7.48 4.36 17.53
N GLU A 114 7.97 4.28 18.76
CA GLU A 114 8.71 3.14 19.30
C GLU A 114 7.91 2.57 20.47
N LEU A 115 7.45 1.32 20.33
CA LEU A 115 6.55 0.65 21.28
C LEU A 115 5.30 1.49 21.58
N GLU A 116 5.33 2.25 22.68
CA GLU A 116 4.23 3.03 23.21
C GLU A 116 4.43 4.55 23.08
N PHE A 117 5.63 5.02 22.72
CA PHE A 117 6.02 6.43 22.82
C PHE A 117 6.48 7.01 21.48
N CYS A 118 6.15 8.27 21.22
CA CYS A 118 6.67 9.01 20.07
C CYS A 118 8.06 9.60 20.38
N LEU A 119 9.11 8.91 19.94
CA LEU A 119 10.50 9.31 20.13
C LEU A 119 10.95 10.26 19.03
N LYS A 120 11.83 11.21 19.36
CA LYS A 120 12.43 12.10 18.36
C LYS A 120 13.31 11.31 17.41
N HIS A 121 13.27 11.64 16.12
CA HIS A 121 14.27 11.16 15.18
C HIS A 121 15.67 11.56 15.66
N ARG A 122 16.65 10.66 15.49
CA ARG A 122 18.04 10.99 15.77
C ARG A 122 18.57 11.97 14.72
N SER A 123 19.20 13.04 15.18
CA SER A 123 20.02 13.91 14.35
C SER A 123 21.29 13.16 13.94
N CYS A 124 21.64 13.22 12.65
CA CYS A 124 22.92 12.70 12.20
C CYS A 124 24.07 13.59 12.72
N PRO A 125 25.20 13.01 13.14
CA PRO A 125 26.41 13.77 13.44
C PRO A 125 26.91 14.55 12.21
N PRO A 126 27.69 15.64 12.39
CA PRO A 126 28.31 16.34 11.28
C PRO A 126 29.10 15.40 10.36
N GLY A 127 28.87 15.48 9.05
CA GLY A 127 29.46 14.59 8.05
C GLY A 127 28.64 13.34 7.69
N PHE A 128 27.57 13.05 8.42
CA PHE A 128 26.65 11.93 8.16
C PHE A 128 25.27 12.45 7.74
N GLY A 129 24.62 11.75 6.81
CA GLY A 129 23.26 12.05 6.35
C GLY A 129 22.30 10.92 6.67
N VAL A 130 21.01 11.23 6.82
CA VAL A 130 19.96 10.22 6.98
C VAL A 130 19.88 9.42 5.68
N LEU A 131 20.32 8.16 5.71
CA LEU A 131 20.44 7.36 4.48
C LEU A 131 19.07 7.12 3.82
N HIS A 132 17.95 7.15 4.55
CA HIS A 132 16.62 6.90 3.99
C HIS A 132 15.48 7.56 4.82
N PRO A 133 14.42 8.14 4.21
CA PRO A 133 13.08 7.95 4.80
C PRO A 133 12.82 6.45 4.85
N ASP A 134 12.17 5.90 5.87
CA ASP A 134 12.17 4.47 6.28
C ASP A 134 11.80 3.37 5.23
N MET A 135 11.75 3.69 3.93
CA MET A 135 11.52 2.81 2.80
C MET A 135 12.11 3.38 1.49
N THR A 136 12.84 2.57 0.73
CA THR A 136 13.36 2.94 -0.60
C THR A 136 12.33 2.70 -1.72
N LEU A 137 12.50 3.27 -2.93
CA LEU A 137 11.53 3.14 -4.03
C LEU A 137 11.33 1.69 -4.49
N CYS A 138 12.43 0.95 -4.66
CA CYS A 138 12.48 -0.46 -5.02
C CYS A 138 11.99 -1.35 -3.88
N GLU A 139 12.35 -1.05 -2.64
CA GLU A 139 11.87 -1.80 -1.49
C GLU A 139 10.34 -1.70 -1.39
N GLU A 140 9.83 -0.50 -1.59
CA GLU A 140 8.40 -0.24 -1.51
C GLU A 140 7.64 -0.89 -2.68
N ALA A 141 8.19 -0.75 -3.89
CA ALA A 141 7.64 -1.41 -5.06
C ALA A 141 7.64 -2.93 -4.88
N PHE A 142 8.67 -3.49 -4.26
CA PHE A 142 8.73 -4.90 -3.95
C PHE A 142 7.61 -5.32 -2.99
N PHE A 143 7.49 -4.72 -1.81
CA PHE A 143 6.48 -5.15 -0.84
C PHE A 143 5.04 -4.86 -1.25
N ARG A 144 4.78 -3.80 -2.03
CA ARG A 144 3.42 -3.46 -2.49
C ARG A 144 2.99 -4.18 -3.76
N PHE A 145 3.91 -4.60 -4.64
CA PHE A 145 3.57 -5.18 -5.95
C PHE A 145 4.02 -6.64 -6.14
N ALA A 146 4.82 -7.21 -5.23
CA ALA A 146 5.07 -8.66 -5.23
C ALA A 146 3.87 -9.46 -4.71
N VAL A 147 2.96 -8.81 -3.96
CA VAL A 147 1.76 -9.44 -3.41
C VAL A 147 0.66 -9.47 -4.48
N PRO A 148 0.06 -10.64 -4.79
CA PRO A 148 -0.99 -10.74 -5.80
C PRO A 148 -2.20 -9.84 -5.49
N THR A 149 -2.78 -9.22 -6.52
CA THR A 149 -3.93 -8.30 -6.38
C THR A 149 -5.27 -9.00 -6.13
N LYS A 150 -5.32 -10.34 -6.28
CA LYS A 150 -6.45 -11.19 -5.90
C LYS A 150 -6.03 -12.04 -4.71
N LEU A 151 -6.33 -11.56 -3.52
CA LEU A 151 -6.01 -12.28 -2.28
C LEU A 151 -7.19 -13.14 -1.85
N THR A 152 -6.88 -14.36 -1.41
CA THR A 152 -7.78 -15.23 -0.65
C THR A 152 -8.24 -14.52 0.63
N PRO A 153 -9.44 -14.83 1.15
CA PRO A 153 -9.78 -14.48 2.53
C PRO A 153 -8.66 -14.98 3.46
N ASN A 154 -8.24 -14.16 4.43
CA ASN A 154 -7.17 -14.45 5.41
C ASN A 154 -5.72 -14.46 4.90
N TRP A 155 -5.39 -13.81 3.78
CA TRP A 155 -4.00 -13.69 3.28
C TRP A 155 -2.96 -13.27 4.33
N LEU A 156 -3.29 -12.31 5.21
CA LEU A 156 -2.35 -11.83 6.24
C LEU A 156 -1.95 -12.97 7.20
N SER A 157 -2.89 -13.83 7.59
CA SER A 157 -2.62 -14.99 8.46
C SER A 157 -1.72 -15.99 7.74
N VAL A 158 -2.05 -16.32 6.48
CA VAL A 158 -1.24 -17.23 5.66
C VAL A 158 0.19 -16.71 5.57
N LEU A 159 0.38 -15.41 5.39
CA LEU A 159 1.71 -14.82 5.32
C LEU A 159 2.45 -14.92 6.66
N VAL A 160 1.80 -14.58 7.78
CA VAL A 160 2.39 -14.72 9.12
C VAL A 160 2.88 -16.14 9.39
N ASP A 161 2.09 -17.14 9.00
CA ASP A 161 2.39 -18.55 9.28
C ASP A 161 3.53 -19.11 8.42
N ASN A 162 3.69 -18.57 7.21
CA ASN A 162 4.63 -19.09 6.21
C ASN A 162 5.92 -18.26 6.08
N LEU A 163 6.01 -17.08 6.69
CA LEU A 163 7.23 -16.28 6.66
C LEU A 163 8.37 -17.00 7.40
N PRO A 164 9.54 -17.20 6.76
CA PRO A 164 10.66 -17.93 7.34
C PRO A 164 11.40 -17.09 8.39
N GLY A 165 12.21 -17.78 9.20
CA GLY A 165 13.01 -17.14 10.25
C GLY A 165 12.23 -16.91 11.54
N THR A 166 12.62 -15.89 12.29
CA THR A 166 11.96 -15.52 13.54
C THR A 166 10.58 -14.93 13.24
N LYS A 167 9.55 -15.53 13.83
CA LYS A 167 8.16 -15.08 13.67
C LYS A 167 7.98 -13.69 14.25
N VAL A 168 7.16 -12.89 13.57
CA VAL A 168 6.69 -11.61 14.09
C VAL A 168 5.75 -11.89 15.27
N ASN A 169 5.92 -11.16 16.38
CA ASN A 169 5.11 -11.40 17.56
C ASN A 169 3.62 -11.03 17.34
N ALA A 170 2.73 -11.74 18.05
CA ALA A 170 1.29 -11.58 17.90
C ALA A 170 0.82 -10.15 18.22
N GLU A 171 1.44 -9.51 19.20
CA GLU A 171 1.10 -8.14 19.59
C GLU A 171 1.36 -7.14 18.45
N SER A 172 2.48 -7.27 17.74
CA SER A 172 2.81 -6.41 16.60
C SER A 172 1.90 -6.68 15.41
N ILE A 173 1.48 -7.93 15.20
CA ILE A 173 0.50 -8.28 14.17
C ILE A 173 -0.84 -7.62 14.47
N GLU A 174 -1.32 -7.69 15.71
CA GLU A 174 -2.55 -7.01 16.12
C GLU A 174 -2.43 -5.49 16.02
N ARG A 175 -1.27 -4.91 16.38
CA ARG A 175 -0.99 -3.48 16.15
C ARG A 175 -1.07 -3.11 14.67
N ILE A 176 -0.56 -3.96 13.76
CA ILE A 176 -0.63 -3.73 12.32
C ILE A 176 -2.08 -3.78 11.83
N LYS A 177 -2.85 -4.80 12.23
CA LYS A 177 -4.27 -4.93 11.88
C LYS A 177 -5.10 -3.73 12.34
N ARG A 178 -4.84 -3.23 13.55
CA ARG A 178 -5.57 -2.08 14.12
C ARG A 178 -5.25 -0.75 13.45
N ARG A 179 -4.00 -0.54 13.03
CA ARG A 179 -3.51 0.77 12.56
C ARG A 179 -3.58 0.98 11.04
N HIS A 180 -3.68 -0.10 10.28
CA HIS A 180 -3.54 -0.06 8.82
C HIS A 180 -4.72 -0.76 8.14
N ASN A 181 -5.15 -0.22 7.00
CA ASN A 181 -6.15 -0.88 6.15
C ASN A 181 -5.60 -2.20 5.56
N SER A 182 -6.50 -3.07 5.09
CA SER A 182 -6.15 -4.42 4.57
C SER A 182 -5.03 -4.43 3.51
N ARG A 183 -5.01 -3.44 2.62
CA ARG A 183 -3.96 -3.31 1.58
C ARG A 183 -2.60 -2.93 2.17
N GLU A 184 -2.60 -2.17 3.24
CA GLU A 184 -1.40 -1.68 3.91
C GLU A 184 -0.85 -2.66 4.96
N GLN A 185 -1.70 -3.49 5.56
CA GLN A 185 -1.30 -4.47 6.57
C GLN A 185 -0.20 -5.41 6.08
N THR A 186 -0.30 -5.91 4.84
CA THR A 186 0.73 -6.80 4.27
C THR A 186 2.08 -6.11 4.11
N PHE A 187 2.06 -4.86 3.64
CA PHE A 187 3.27 -4.06 3.47
C PHE A 187 3.98 -3.84 4.82
N GLN A 188 3.23 -3.46 5.85
CA GLN A 188 3.77 -3.21 7.19
C GLN A 188 4.30 -4.49 7.84
N LEU A 189 3.63 -5.62 7.64
CA LEU A 189 4.09 -6.91 8.13
C LEU A 189 5.41 -7.33 7.47
N LEU A 190 5.53 -7.23 6.15
CA LEU A 190 6.77 -7.58 5.43
C LEU A 190 7.94 -6.67 5.83
N LYS A 191 7.67 -5.39 6.04
CA LYS A 191 8.66 -4.43 6.53
C LYS A 191 9.17 -4.81 7.92
N LEU A 192 8.27 -5.12 8.85
CA LEU A 192 8.62 -5.53 10.21
C LEU A 192 9.39 -6.87 10.22
N TRP A 193 8.90 -7.85 9.46
CA TRP A 193 9.56 -9.15 9.31
C TRP A 193 11.00 -9.01 8.77
N LYS A 194 11.19 -8.20 7.72
CA LYS A 194 12.53 -7.96 7.13
C LYS A 194 13.47 -7.35 8.17
N HIS A 195 12.98 -6.37 8.94
CA HIS A 195 13.79 -5.72 9.97
C HIS A 195 14.22 -6.70 11.07
N GLN A 196 13.26 -7.48 11.57
CA GLN A 196 13.50 -8.47 12.62
C GLN A 196 14.46 -9.59 12.19
N ASN A 197 14.44 -9.96 10.90
CA ASN A 197 15.24 -11.05 10.34
C ASN A 197 16.46 -10.56 9.53
N LYS A 198 16.85 -9.29 9.65
CA LYS A 198 17.89 -8.66 8.83
C LYS A 198 19.24 -9.39 8.82
N ASP A 199 19.55 -10.09 9.91
CA ASP A 199 20.82 -10.77 10.10
C ASP A 199 20.83 -12.21 9.54
N GLN A 200 19.68 -12.72 9.08
CA GLN A 200 19.58 -14.02 8.43
C GLN A 200 20.08 -13.96 6.98
N ASP A 201 20.80 -14.99 6.53
CA ASP A 201 21.46 -14.98 5.21
C ASP A 201 20.50 -14.87 4.03
N MET A 202 19.31 -15.47 4.15
CA MET A 202 18.27 -15.31 3.14
C MET A 202 17.84 -13.84 3.04
N VAL A 203 17.57 -13.18 4.18
CA VAL A 203 17.15 -11.77 4.22
C VAL A 203 18.27 -10.84 3.78
N LYS A 204 19.53 -11.14 4.10
CA LYS A 204 20.69 -10.43 3.54
C LYS A 204 20.71 -10.47 2.01
N LYS A 205 20.43 -11.63 1.40
CA LYS A 205 20.31 -11.75 -0.07
C LYS A 205 19.15 -10.92 -0.62
N ILE A 206 18.00 -10.89 0.08
CA ILE A 206 16.85 -10.04 -0.26
C ILE A 206 17.26 -8.55 -0.24
N ILE A 207 17.94 -8.11 0.82
CA ILE A 207 18.41 -6.74 0.98
C ILE A 207 19.43 -6.38 -0.11
N GLN A 208 20.35 -7.28 -0.45
CA GLN A 208 21.31 -7.10 -1.55
C GLN A 208 20.61 -6.93 -2.90
N ASP A 209 19.63 -7.78 -3.19
CA ASP A 209 18.81 -7.75 -4.41
C ASP A 209 18.03 -6.41 -4.52
N ILE A 210 17.47 -5.91 -3.42
CA ILE A 210 16.80 -4.60 -3.35
C ILE A 210 17.80 -3.46 -3.56
N ASN A 211 18.97 -3.51 -2.93
CA ASN A 211 20.02 -2.52 -3.08
C ASN A 211 20.54 -2.44 -4.53
N LEU A 212 20.59 -3.57 -5.24
CA LEU A 212 20.96 -3.58 -6.66
C LEU A 212 19.94 -2.82 -7.52
N CYS A 213 18.64 -2.98 -7.20
CA CYS A 213 17.59 -2.20 -7.85
C CYS A 213 17.77 -0.71 -7.56
N GLU A 214 17.97 -0.33 -6.30
CA GLU A 214 18.15 1.06 -5.89
C GLU A 214 19.34 1.72 -6.57
N ASN A 215 20.48 1.02 -6.63
CA ASN A 215 21.66 1.51 -7.32
C ASN A 215 21.39 1.75 -8.81
N THR A 216 20.56 0.91 -9.44
CA THR A 216 20.18 1.07 -10.84
C THR A 216 19.23 2.26 -11.04
N VAL A 217 18.23 2.42 -10.17
CA VAL A 217 17.36 3.61 -10.17
C VAL A 217 18.19 4.87 -9.98
N ARG A 218 19.09 4.89 -8.99
CA ARG A 218 20.01 6.01 -8.73
C ARG A 218 20.88 6.34 -9.94
N ARG A 219 21.36 5.37 -10.70
CA ARG A 219 22.09 5.64 -11.96
C ARG A 219 21.20 6.29 -13.03
N HIS A 220 19.90 5.99 -13.06
CA HIS A 220 18.99 6.63 -14.01
C HIS A 220 18.64 8.08 -13.63
N ILE A 221 18.41 8.35 -12.35
CA ILE A 221 17.87 9.65 -11.90
C ILE A 221 18.79 10.50 -11.03
N GLY A 222 19.87 9.94 -10.50
CA GLY A 222 20.81 10.63 -9.62
C GLY A 222 21.82 11.53 -10.31
N HIS A 223 21.91 11.51 -11.64
CA HIS A 223 22.72 12.46 -12.40
C HIS A 223 21.93 13.71 -12.83
N MET A 224 20.65 13.81 -12.43
CA MET A 224 19.83 14.98 -12.75
C MET A 224 20.13 16.11 -11.76
N ASN A 225 20.80 17.16 -12.23
CA ASN A 225 20.87 18.42 -11.50
C ASN A 225 19.64 19.26 -11.85
N LEU A 226 18.56 19.09 -11.07
CA LEU A 226 17.33 19.84 -11.23
C LEU A 226 17.38 21.12 -10.39
N THR A 227 16.87 22.22 -10.94
CA THR A 227 16.63 23.44 -10.16
C THR A 227 15.45 23.26 -9.21
N PHE A 228 15.33 24.12 -8.20
CA PHE A 228 14.19 24.12 -7.28
C PHE A 228 12.84 24.21 -8.04
N GLU A 229 12.74 25.11 -9.04
CA GLU A 229 11.53 25.27 -9.86
C GLU A 229 11.23 24.01 -10.69
N GLN A 230 12.26 23.34 -11.20
CA GLN A 230 12.09 22.08 -11.92
C GLN A 230 11.63 20.94 -11.00
N LEU A 231 12.15 20.87 -9.77
CA LEU A 231 11.70 19.92 -8.77
C LEU A 231 10.23 20.18 -8.41
N LEU A 232 9.85 21.44 -8.17
CA LEU A 232 8.47 21.84 -7.90
C LEU A 232 7.51 21.36 -8.99
N LYS A 233 7.77 21.75 -10.26
CA LYS A 233 6.93 21.35 -11.41
C LYS A 233 6.85 19.84 -11.59
N LEU A 234 7.95 19.11 -11.34
CA LEU A 234 7.95 17.66 -11.39
C LEU A 234 7.05 17.07 -10.31
N MET A 235 7.17 17.53 -9.06
CA MET A 235 6.37 17.04 -7.95
C MET A 235 4.89 17.40 -8.10
N GLU A 236 4.57 18.56 -8.65
CA GLU A 236 3.19 18.97 -8.98
C GLU A 236 2.56 18.11 -10.08
N SER A 237 3.37 17.59 -11.00
CA SER A 237 2.91 16.74 -12.11
C SER A 237 2.50 15.32 -11.67
N LEU A 238 2.90 14.89 -10.46
CA LEU A 238 2.52 13.59 -9.91
C LEU A 238 1.05 13.59 -9.44
N PRO A 239 0.31 12.47 -9.56
CA PRO A 239 -1.08 12.40 -9.15
C PRO A 239 -1.25 12.31 -7.63
N GLY A 240 -2.48 12.53 -7.15
CA GLY A 240 -2.83 12.37 -5.72
C GLY A 240 -2.37 13.53 -4.83
N LYS A 241 -2.11 13.22 -3.55
CA LYS A 241 -1.66 14.17 -2.51
C LYS A 241 -0.27 14.70 -2.86
N LYS A 242 -0.13 16.03 -2.87
CA LYS A 242 1.13 16.70 -3.26
C LYS A 242 2.16 16.65 -2.13
N VAL A 243 3.43 16.65 -2.52
CA VAL A 243 4.54 16.97 -1.61
C VAL A 243 4.54 18.48 -1.41
N THR A 244 4.61 18.93 -0.15
CA THR A 244 4.50 20.36 0.16
C THR A 244 5.74 21.13 -0.31
N THR A 245 5.59 22.43 -0.57
CA THR A 245 6.74 23.27 -0.92
C THR A 245 7.80 23.28 0.20
N GLU A 246 7.36 23.24 1.46
CA GLU A 246 8.23 23.13 2.64
C GLU A 246 9.06 21.84 2.63
N ASP A 247 8.44 20.69 2.33
CA ASP A 247 9.12 19.40 2.18
C ASP A 247 10.17 19.46 1.05
N ILE A 248 9.88 20.18 -0.04
CA ILE A 248 10.80 20.36 -1.17
C ILE A 248 11.99 21.24 -0.77
N GLU A 249 11.74 22.38 -0.15
CA GLU A 249 12.81 23.28 0.35
C GLU A 249 13.71 22.57 1.34
N LYS A 250 13.12 21.86 2.31
CA LYS A 250 13.86 21.06 3.29
C LYS A 250 14.75 20.04 2.58
N THR A 251 14.21 19.32 1.60
CA THR A 251 14.97 18.32 0.82
C THR A 251 16.13 18.95 0.06
N VAL A 252 15.93 20.10 -0.58
CA VAL A 252 17.01 20.81 -1.30
C VAL A 252 18.10 21.29 -0.35
N LYS A 253 17.73 21.75 0.85
CA LYS A 253 18.68 22.19 1.89
C LYS A 253 19.46 21.03 2.51
N THR A 254 18.84 19.87 2.71
CA THR A 254 19.45 18.76 3.47
C THR A 254 20.10 17.68 2.61
N CYS A 255 19.71 17.52 1.34
CA CYS A 255 20.15 16.43 0.49
C CYS A 255 21.08 16.91 -0.63
N LYS A 256 22.04 16.06 -1.01
CA LYS A 256 22.86 16.25 -2.21
C LYS A 256 21.96 16.31 -3.46
N SER A 257 22.36 17.07 -4.48
CA SER A 257 21.56 17.22 -5.73
C SER A 257 21.19 15.86 -6.34
N SER A 258 22.11 14.89 -6.30
CA SER A 258 21.92 13.54 -6.80
C SER A 258 20.89 12.69 -6.04
N GLU A 259 20.45 13.12 -4.86
CA GLU A 259 19.54 12.39 -3.97
C GLU A 259 18.18 13.09 -3.82
N GLN A 260 18.09 14.37 -4.18
CA GLN A 260 16.88 15.20 -3.99
C GLN A 260 15.65 14.58 -4.65
N LEU A 261 15.71 14.23 -5.94
CA LEU A 261 14.56 13.65 -6.64
C LEU A 261 14.13 12.31 -6.04
N LEU A 262 15.07 11.45 -5.67
CA LEU A 262 14.78 10.17 -5.02
C LEU A 262 14.05 10.38 -3.70
N LYS A 263 14.52 11.33 -2.88
CA LYS A 263 13.90 11.68 -1.61
C LYS A 263 12.48 12.20 -1.81
N LEU A 264 12.27 13.11 -2.77
CA LEU A 264 10.95 13.66 -3.05
C LEU A 264 9.97 12.62 -3.60
N LEU A 265 10.43 11.72 -4.47
CA LEU A 265 9.61 10.59 -4.93
C LEU A 265 9.20 9.68 -3.77
N SER A 266 10.12 9.40 -2.84
CA SER A 266 9.79 8.65 -1.63
C SER A 266 8.77 9.37 -0.74
N LEU A 267 8.90 10.70 -0.54
CA LEU A 267 7.91 11.49 0.20
C LEU A 267 6.52 11.45 -0.47
N TRP A 268 6.47 11.57 -1.80
CA TRP A 268 5.22 11.45 -2.55
C TRP A 268 4.59 10.08 -2.35
N ARG A 269 5.39 9.00 -2.35
CA ARG A 269 4.92 7.64 -2.13
C ARG A 269 4.34 7.43 -0.74
N ILE A 270 4.97 7.99 0.29
CA ILE A 270 4.45 7.93 1.67
C ILE A 270 3.06 8.55 1.75
N LYS A 271 2.83 9.68 1.07
CA LYS A 271 1.53 10.36 1.02
C LYS A 271 0.49 9.64 0.12
N ASN A 272 0.92 8.74 -0.78
CA ASN A 272 0.10 8.10 -1.81
C ASN A 272 0.35 6.58 -1.91
N GLY A 273 0.34 5.88 -0.78
CA GLY A 273 0.73 4.47 -0.69
C GLY A 273 -0.10 3.49 -1.53
N ASP A 274 -1.33 3.87 -1.89
CA ASP A 274 -2.26 3.11 -2.74
C ASP A 274 -1.94 3.23 -4.24
N GLN A 275 -1.16 4.23 -4.64
CA GLN A 275 -0.81 4.46 -6.04
C GLN A 275 0.29 3.49 -6.51
N ASP A 276 0.45 3.32 -7.82
CA ASP A 276 1.56 2.57 -8.42
C ASP A 276 2.64 3.56 -8.88
N THR A 277 3.90 3.39 -8.44
CA THR A 277 5.01 4.31 -8.75
C THR A 277 5.20 4.48 -10.24
N ARG A 278 5.09 3.40 -11.03
CA ARG A 278 5.17 3.46 -12.49
C ARG A 278 4.00 4.24 -13.06
N LYS A 279 2.76 4.00 -12.62
CA LYS A 279 1.58 4.75 -13.08
C LYS A 279 1.68 6.24 -12.72
N GLY A 280 2.17 6.55 -11.52
CA GLY A 280 2.43 7.92 -11.08
C GLY A 280 3.48 8.63 -11.93
N LEU A 281 4.61 7.98 -12.21
CA LEU A 281 5.65 8.54 -13.07
C LEU A 281 5.19 8.66 -14.53
N LEU A 282 4.38 7.72 -15.04
CA LEU A 282 3.75 7.83 -16.37
C LEU A 282 2.80 9.02 -16.45
N HIS A 283 1.99 9.24 -15.41
CA HIS A 283 1.13 10.40 -15.28
C HIS A 283 1.97 11.69 -15.30
N ALA A 284 3.00 11.79 -14.45
CA ALA A 284 3.89 12.95 -14.43
C ALA A 284 4.52 13.22 -15.80
N LEU A 285 5.00 12.20 -16.51
CA LEU A 285 5.55 12.37 -17.86
C LEU A 285 4.55 12.92 -18.88
N LYS A 286 3.25 12.60 -18.75
CA LYS A 286 2.20 13.13 -19.62
C LYS A 286 2.01 14.63 -19.37
N HIS A 287 2.00 15.04 -18.10
CA HIS A 287 1.84 16.44 -17.69
C HIS A 287 3.10 17.28 -17.95
N LEU A 288 4.30 16.74 -17.72
CA LEU A 288 5.56 17.46 -17.97
C LEU A 288 5.76 17.89 -19.43
N LYS A 289 5.05 17.29 -20.39
CA LYS A 289 5.03 17.73 -21.79
C LYS A 289 4.48 19.15 -21.95
N THR A 290 3.56 19.59 -21.10
CA THR A 290 2.97 20.94 -21.18
C THR A 290 3.90 22.02 -20.66
N TYR A 291 4.93 21.65 -19.88
CA TYR A 291 5.82 22.58 -19.17
C TYR A 291 7.19 22.80 -19.85
N HIS A 292 7.37 22.39 -21.11
CA HIS A 292 8.66 22.46 -21.82
C HIS A 292 9.83 21.88 -21.01
N PHE A 293 9.56 20.80 -20.27
CA PHE A 293 10.50 20.24 -19.31
C PHE A 293 11.74 19.63 -19.99
N PRO A 294 12.93 19.64 -19.36
CA PRO A 294 14.14 19.12 -19.99
C PRO A 294 13.99 17.69 -20.54
N LYS A 295 14.30 17.50 -21.82
CA LYS A 295 14.20 16.21 -22.50
C LYS A 295 15.06 15.12 -21.85
N THR A 296 16.23 15.48 -21.35
CA THR A 296 17.14 14.59 -20.62
C THR A 296 16.46 13.98 -19.39
N VAL A 297 15.75 14.81 -18.63
CA VAL A 297 15.05 14.40 -17.40
C VAL A 297 13.89 13.47 -17.74
N THR A 298 13.04 13.86 -18.69
CA THR A 298 11.92 13.00 -19.11
C THR A 298 12.40 11.67 -19.69
N GLN A 299 13.55 11.63 -20.38
CA GLN A 299 14.14 10.39 -20.89
C GLN A 299 14.65 9.47 -19.79
N SER A 300 15.30 10.03 -18.76
CA SER A 300 15.77 9.27 -17.60
C SER A 300 14.62 8.77 -16.71
N LEU A 301 13.54 9.54 -16.55
CA LEU A 301 12.30 9.05 -15.94
C LEU A 301 11.70 7.88 -16.74
N LYS A 302 11.66 7.96 -18.08
CA LYS A 302 11.24 6.84 -18.94
C LYS A 302 12.13 5.61 -18.80
N LYS A 303 13.45 5.77 -18.62
CA LYS A 303 14.38 4.65 -18.35
C LYS A 303 14.04 3.97 -17.02
N THR A 304 13.77 4.77 -15.99
CA THR A 304 13.36 4.27 -14.67
C THR A 304 12.06 3.49 -14.73
N ILE A 305 11.04 4.03 -15.42
CA ILE A 305 9.77 3.34 -15.64
C ILE A 305 9.97 1.99 -16.33
N ARG A 306 10.76 1.97 -17.41
CA ARG A 306 11.07 0.73 -18.15
C ARG A 306 11.82 -0.28 -17.29
N PHE A 307 12.76 0.19 -16.47
CA PHE A 307 13.51 -0.66 -15.55
C PHE A 307 12.59 -1.28 -14.49
N LEU A 308 11.74 -0.47 -13.85
CA LEU A 308 10.77 -0.96 -12.86
C LEU A 308 9.77 -1.97 -13.46
N HIS A 309 9.51 -1.89 -14.77
CA HIS A 309 8.69 -2.84 -15.52
C HIS A 309 9.48 -4.00 -16.16
N SER A 310 10.79 -4.06 -15.96
CA SER A 310 11.63 -5.03 -16.67
C SER A 310 11.39 -6.45 -16.16
N PHE A 311 11.66 -7.43 -17.02
CA PHE A 311 11.66 -8.84 -16.65
C PHE A 311 12.65 -9.13 -15.49
N THR A 312 13.73 -8.36 -15.38
CA THR A 312 14.67 -8.42 -14.26
C THR A 312 13.99 -8.08 -12.94
N MET A 313 13.20 -7.01 -12.89
CA MET A 313 12.45 -6.63 -11.70
C MET A 313 11.34 -7.64 -11.38
N TYR A 314 10.67 -8.16 -12.40
CA TYR A 314 9.72 -9.26 -12.22
C TYR A 314 10.38 -10.52 -11.64
N ARG A 315 11.55 -10.93 -12.15
CA ARG A 315 12.32 -12.06 -11.61
C ARG A 315 12.79 -11.81 -10.18
N LEU A 316 13.20 -10.58 -9.87
CA LEU A 316 13.53 -10.16 -8.51
C LEU A 316 12.32 -10.39 -7.59
N TYR A 317 11.18 -9.76 -7.91
CA TYR A 317 9.97 -9.87 -7.10
C TYR A 317 9.48 -11.31 -6.96
N ARG A 318 9.53 -12.10 -8.03
CA ARG A 318 9.18 -13.51 -8.03
C ARG A 318 10.14 -14.35 -7.19
N LYS A 319 11.47 -14.16 -7.34
CA LYS A 319 12.50 -14.86 -6.55
C LYS A 319 12.34 -14.55 -5.06
N LEU A 320 12.10 -13.29 -4.73
CA LEU A 320 11.92 -12.85 -3.36
C LEU A 320 10.59 -13.37 -2.77
N PHE A 321 9.50 -13.35 -3.53
CA PHE A 321 8.21 -13.92 -3.11
C PHE A 321 8.27 -15.44 -2.93
N LEU A 322 8.87 -16.16 -3.87
CA LEU A 322 9.07 -17.61 -3.78
C LEU A 322 10.05 -17.98 -2.66
N GLY A 323 11.08 -17.16 -2.42
CA GLY A 323 11.99 -17.33 -1.29
C GLY A 323 11.31 -17.11 0.07
N MET A 324 10.27 -16.28 0.14
CA MET A 324 9.52 -15.98 1.38
C MET A 324 8.41 -16.98 1.71
N ILE A 325 7.87 -17.73 0.74
CA ILE A 325 6.69 -18.59 0.96
C ILE A 325 6.95 -20.06 0.56
N GLY A 326 8.05 -20.35 -0.13
CA GLY A 326 8.37 -21.70 -0.62
C GLY A 326 7.38 -22.23 -1.66
N ASN A 327 7.41 -23.54 -1.91
CA ASN A 327 6.47 -24.23 -2.82
C ASN A 327 5.05 -24.41 -2.24
N GLN A 328 4.75 -23.89 -1.05
CA GLN A 328 3.48 -24.18 -0.35
C GLN A 328 2.28 -23.41 -0.91
N VAL A 329 2.48 -22.46 -1.82
CA VAL A 329 1.39 -21.76 -2.51
C VAL A 329 1.38 -22.13 -4.00
N HIS A 330 0.93 -23.34 -4.29
CA HIS A 330 0.79 -23.88 -5.65
C HIS A 330 -0.34 -23.24 -6.49
N SER A 331 -1.04 -22.20 -6.01
CA SER A 331 -2.25 -21.67 -6.68
C SER A 331 -2.37 -20.15 -6.75
N LEU A 332 -1.25 -19.41 -6.78
CA LEU A 332 -1.30 -18.00 -7.15
C LEU A 332 -0.97 -17.87 -8.65
N LYS A 333 -2.02 -17.80 -9.48
CA LYS A 333 -1.90 -17.22 -10.82
C LYS A 333 -1.49 -15.75 -10.63
N ILE A 334 -0.18 -15.50 -10.65
CA ILE A 334 0.39 -14.17 -10.80
C ILE A 334 -0.10 -13.68 -12.15
N SER A 335 -1.13 -12.83 -12.16
CA SER A 335 -1.59 -12.18 -13.38
C SER A 335 -0.43 -11.38 -13.94
N CYS A 336 -0.04 -11.67 -15.18
CA CYS A 336 0.87 -10.84 -15.94
C CYS A 336 0.37 -9.39 -15.89
N LEU A 337 1.26 -8.47 -15.49
CA LEU A 337 1.04 -7.03 -15.57
C LEU A 337 1.62 -6.48 -16.87
#